data_AF-A0A965J610-F1
#
_entry.id   AF-A0A965J610-F1
#
_cell.length_a   1.000
_cell.length_b   1.000
_cell.length_c   1.000
_cell.angle_alpha   90.00
_cell.angle_beta   90.00
_cell.angle_gamma   90.00
#
_symmetry.space_group_name_H-M   'P 1'
#
loop_
_entity.id
_entity.type
_entity.pdbx_description
1 polymer ?
#
loop_
_entity_poly.entity_id
_entity_poly.type
_entity_poly.pdbx_seq_one_letter_code
_entity_poly.pdbx_strand_id
1 'polypeptide(L)'
;MPTINQLIRKPRVPKEKRSKSPALEACPQKRGVCTKVYTQTPKKPNSALRKVAKVRLSTKKEVISYIPGEGHNLQEHSIVLVRGGRVKDLPGVRYHIV
;
A
#
# COMPACT_ATOMS: atom_id res chain seq x y z
N MET A 1 -32.44 -5.25 19.69
CA MET A 1 -31.63 -6.22 20.47
C MET A 1 -32.12 -7.61 20.09
N PRO A 2 -31.27 -8.54 19.60
CA PRO A 2 -31.73 -9.85 19.15
C PRO A 2 -32.11 -10.76 20.32
N THR A 3 -33.12 -11.61 20.14
CA THR A 3 -33.55 -12.60 21.15
C THR A 3 -32.63 -13.81 21.19
N ILE A 4 -32.64 -14.58 22.29
CA ILE A 4 -31.82 -15.80 22.43
C ILE A 4 -32.14 -16.80 21.31
N ASN A 5 -33.41 -17.00 20.98
CA ASN A 5 -33.83 -17.89 19.89
C ASN A 5 -33.31 -17.42 18.51
N GLN A 6 -33.15 -16.11 18.29
CA GLN A 6 -32.52 -15.59 17.06
C GLN A 6 -31.03 -15.90 17.01
N LEU A 7 -30.33 -15.88 18.15
CA LEU A 7 -28.91 -16.21 18.23
C LEU A 7 -28.65 -17.71 18.09
N ILE A 8 -29.55 -18.56 18.59
CA ILE A 8 -29.50 -20.02 18.39
C ILE A 8 -29.70 -20.36 16.89
N ARG A 9 -30.66 -19.70 16.22
CA ARG A 9 -30.91 -19.91 14.77
C ARG A 9 -29.83 -19.28 13.88
N LYS A 10 -29.26 -18.14 14.30
CA LYS A 10 -28.24 -17.38 13.57
C LYS A 10 -27.19 -16.84 14.56
N PRO A 11 -26.07 -17.55 14.77
CA PRO A 11 -25.04 -17.10 15.69
C PRO A 11 -24.40 -15.80 15.19
N ARG A 12 -23.82 -15.03 16.11
CA ARG A 12 -23.06 -13.83 15.75
C ARG A 12 -21.76 -14.25 15.05
N VAL A 13 -21.49 -13.66 13.90
CA VAL A 13 -20.25 -13.87 13.15
C VAL A 13 -19.33 -12.66 13.36
N PRO A 14 -18.05 -12.87 13.70
CA PRO A 14 -17.09 -11.77 13.76
C PRO A 14 -16.91 -11.15 12.38
N LYS A 15 -16.75 -9.82 12.32
CA LYS A 15 -16.48 -9.13 11.06
C LYS A 15 -15.05 -9.42 10.61
N GLU A 16 -14.90 -9.89 9.38
CA GLU A 16 -13.58 -10.10 8.78
C GLU A 16 -12.84 -8.78 8.57
N LYS A 17 -11.56 -8.73 8.94
CA LYS A 17 -10.70 -7.57 8.75
C LYS A 17 -9.83 -7.76 7.50
N ARG A 18 -9.89 -6.81 6.57
CA ARG A 18 -9.01 -6.82 5.39
C ARG A 18 -7.69 -6.13 5.69
N SER A 19 -6.59 -6.68 5.18
CA SER A 19 -5.27 -6.07 5.32
C SER A 19 -5.18 -4.73 4.57
N LYS A 20 -4.52 -3.76 5.21
CA LYS A 20 -4.18 -2.47 4.59
C LYS A 20 -3.05 -2.58 3.56
N SER A 21 -2.34 -3.70 3.50
CA SER A 21 -1.20 -3.96 2.61
C SER A 21 -1.27 -5.37 2.00
N PRO A 22 -2.27 -5.66 1.13
CA PRO A 22 -2.52 -7.01 0.62
C PRO A 22 -1.40 -7.55 -0.28
N ALA A 23 -0.60 -6.69 -0.91
CA ALA A 23 0.48 -7.13 -1.80
C ALA A 23 1.70 -7.67 -1.04
N LEU A 24 1.82 -7.38 0.25
CA LEU A 24 2.89 -7.89 1.11
C LEU A 24 2.59 -9.28 1.68
N GLU A 25 1.36 -9.82 1.55
CA GLU A 25 1.03 -11.19 1.99
C GLU A 25 1.53 -11.52 3.41
N ALA A 26 1.25 -10.62 4.35
CA ALA A 26 1.67 -10.68 5.76
C ALA A 26 3.19 -10.63 6.02
N CYS A 27 4.03 -10.42 5.00
CA CYS A 27 5.45 -10.11 5.20
C CYS A 27 5.65 -8.64 5.62
N PRO A 28 6.63 -8.34 6.48
CA PRO A 28 6.93 -6.97 6.90
C PRO A 28 7.45 -6.11 5.75
N GLN A 29 8.31 -6.68 4.91
CA GLN A 29 8.82 -6.08 3.68
C GLN A 29 8.84 -7.08 2.53
N LYS A 30 8.82 -6.59 1.28
CA LYS A 30 9.10 -7.41 0.10
C LYS A 30 10.04 -6.67 -0.85
N ARG A 31 10.95 -7.41 -1.48
CA ARG A 31 11.82 -6.91 -2.55
C ARG A 31 11.01 -6.71 -3.82
N GLY A 32 11.34 -5.68 -4.58
CA GLY A 32 10.77 -5.41 -5.88
C GLY A 32 11.72 -4.65 -6.80
N VAL A 33 11.32 -4.52 -8.05
CA VAL A 33 12.04 -3.79 -9.09
C VAL A 33 11.18 -2.62 -9.57
N CYS A 34 11.77 -1.42 -9.62
CA CYS A 34 11.10 -0.23 -10.13
C CYS A 34 10.83 -0.38 -11.63
N THR A 35 9.57 -0.27 -12.05
CA THR A 35 9.20 -0.22 -13.47
C THR A 35 9.17 1.22 -13.99
N LYS A 36 8.77 2.17 -13.15
CA LYS A 36 8.77 3.60 -13.51
C LYS A 36 8.91 4.46 -12.27
N VAL A 37 9.76 5.49 -12.34
CA VAL A 37 9.90 6.53 -11.32
C VAL A 37 9.29 7.82 -11.86
N TYR A 38 8.36 8.43 -11.12
CA TYR A 38 7.64 9.61 -11.57
C TYR A 38 7.08 10.42 -10.40
N THR A 39 6.50 11.58 -10.68
CA THR A 39 5.86 12.43 -9.68
C THR A 39 4.34 12.40 -9.80
N GLN A 40 3.64 12.50 -8.68
CA GLN A 40 2.17 12.55 -8.64
C GLN A 40 1.70 13.72 -7.76
N THR A 41 0.64 14.39 -8.18
CA THR A 41 -0.01 15.45 -7.40
C THR A 41 -0.90 14.85 -6.30
N PRO A 42 -0.90 15.42 -5.09
CA PRO A 42 -1.75 14.96 -4.00
C PRO A 42 -3.23 15.30 -4.22
N LYS A 43 -4.11 14.68 -3.43
CA LYS A 43 -5.52 15.07 -3.36
C LYS A 43 -5.63 16.48 -2.74
N LYS A 44 -6.56 17.31 -3.27
CA LYS A 44 -7.01 18.56 -2.61
C LYS A 44 -7.36 18.26 -1.13
N PRO A 45 -7.00 19.11 -0.16
CA PRO A 45 -6.59 20.52 -0.25
C PRO A 45 -5.09 20.77 -0.47
N ASN A 46 -4.28 19.72 -0.46
CA ASN A 46 -2.82 19.84 -0.52
C ASN A 46 -2.35 20.10 -1.96
N SER A 47 -1.19 20.75 -2.10
CA SER A 47 -0.49 20.96 -3.37
C SER A 47 1.01 20.67 -3.19
N ALA A 48 1.56 19.78 -4.02
CA ALA A 48 2.98 19.42 -4.05
C ALA A 48 3.25 18.46 -5.23
N LEU A 49 4.53 18.22 -5.54
CA LEU A 49 4.96 17.10 -6.38
C LEU A 49 5.50 15.99 -5.48
N ARG A 50 4.78 14.87 -5.37
CA ARG A 50 5.18 13.72 -4.57
C ARG A 50 5.94 12.72 -5.44
N LYS A 51 7.12 12.30 -5.00
CA LYS A 51 7.94 11.30 -5.69
C LYS A 51 7.40 9.89 -5.43
N VAL A 52 7.10 9.17 -6.48
CA VAL A 52 6.54 7.81 -6.42
C VAL A 52 7.24 6.89 -7.42
N ALA A 53 7.24 5.60 -7.12
CA ALA A 53 7.70 4.57 -8.02
C ALA A 53 6.64 3.48 -8.19
N LYS A 54 6.42 3.07 -9.44
CA LYS A 54 5.74 1.82 -9.75
C LYS A 54 6.76 0.70 -9.57
N VAL A 55 6.43 -0.29 -8.75
CA VAL A 55 7.32 -1.38 -8.36
C VAL A 55 6.65 -2.72 -8.63
N ARG A 56 7.34 -3.61 -9.33
CA ARG A 56 6.96 -5.01 -9.48
C ARG A 56 7.60 -5.81 -8.35
N LEU A 57 6.77 -6.30 -7.42
CA LEU A 57 7.25 -7.11 -6.29
C LEU A 57 7.69 -8.50 -6.76
N SER A 58 8.45 -9.21 -5.92
CA SER A 58 8.76 -10.63 -6.12
C SER A 58 7.52 -11.53 -6.28
N THR A 59 6.37 -11.10 -5.74
CA THR A 59 5.06 -11.74 -5.91
C THR A 59 4.40 -11.48 -7.26
N LYS A 60 5.10 -10.84 -8.20
CA LYS A 60 4.61 -10.39 -9.52
C LYS A 60 3.52 -9.32 -9.48
N LYS A 61 3.06 -8.90 -8.29
CA LYS A 61 2.11 -7.81 -8.12
C LYS A 61 2.79 -6.47 -8.37
N GLU A 62 2.14 -5.62 -9.17
CA GLU A 62 2.56 -4.24 -9.36
C GLU A 62 1.90 -3.35 -8.31
N VAL A 63 2.71 -2.53 -7.65
CA VAL A 63 2.27 -1.59 -6.62
C VAL A 63 2.87 -0.22 -6.85
N ILE A 64 2.15 0.82 -6.45
CA ILE A 64 2.71 2.18 -6.39
C ILE A 64 3.21 2.39 -4.97
N SER A 65 4.46 2.81 -4.87
CA SER A 65 5.18 3.03 -3.63
C SER A 65 5.69 4.46 -3.54
N TYR A 66 5.63 5.04 -2.34
CA TYR A 66 6.13 6.38 -2.07
C TYR A 66 7.62 6.34 -1.78
N ILE A 67 8.36 7.31 -2.33
CA ILE A 67 9.79 7.48 -2.09
C ILE A 67 9.94 8.51 -0.95
N PRO A 68 10.38 8.10 0.25
CA PRO A 68 10.59 9.02 1.36
C PRO A 68 11.80 9.93 1.12
N GLY A 69 11.89 11.02 1.90
CA GLY A 69 13.01 11.96 1.82
C GLY A 69 12.90 13.01 0.71
N GLU A 70 13.92 13.88 0.66
CA GLU A 70 13.99 15.02 -0.28
C GLU A 70 14.57 14.62 -1.63
N GLY A 71 15.67 13.86 -1.63
CA GLY A 71 16.33 13.32 -2.83
C GLY A 71 16.10 11.81 -3.00
N HIS A 72 16.40 11.30 -4.20
CA HIS A 72 16.48 9.87 -4.49
C HIS A 72 17.33 9.64 -5.75
N ASN A 73 17.99 8.48 -5.83
CA ASN A 73 18.77 8.04 -7.00
C ASN A 73 18.11 6.83 -7.69
N LEU A 74 16.79 6.66 -7.55
CA LEU A 74 16.11 5.52 -8.15
C LEU A 74 15.89 5.75 -9.64
N GLN A 75 16.18 4.72 -10.41
CA GLN A 75 15.98 4.67 -11.85
C GLN A 75 15.04 3.51 -12.19
N GLU A 76 14.67 3.39 -13.46
CA GLU A 76 14.04 2.17 -13.94
C GLU A 76 14.95 0.96 -13.67
N HIS A 77 14.35 -0.18 -13.34
CA HIS A 77 15.03 -1.43 -12.97
C HIS A 77 15.82 -1.41 -11.66
N SER A 78 15.79 -0.31 -10.90
CA SER A 78 16.37 -0.27 -9.55
C SER A 78 15.69 -1.29 -8.63
N ILE A 79 16.48 -2.04 -7.87
CA ILE A 79 16.00 -3.00 -6.87
C ILE A 79 15.75 -2.25 -5.57
N VAL A 80 14.55 -2.39 -5.03
CA VAL A 80 14.12 -1.70 -3.81
C VAL A 80 13.45 -2.65 -2.83
N LEU A 81 13.52 -2.29 -1.55
CA LEU A 81 12.75 -2.94 -0.50
C LEU A 81 11.49 -2.11 -0.22
N VAL A 82 10.33 -2.77 -0.21
CA VAL A 82 9.02 -2.11 -0.03
C VAL A 82 8.41 -2.54 1.29
N ARG A 83 7.96 -1.55 2.08
CA ARG A 83 7.22 -1.74 3.32
C ARG A 83 5.78 -1.23 3.21
N GLY A 84 4.93 -1.68 4.12
CA GLY A 84 3.56 -1.19 4.24
C GLY A 84 3.52 0.25 4.76
N GLY A 85 2.54 1.02 4.30
CA GLY A 85 2.26 2.35 4.81
C GLY A 85 1.49 3.17 3.79
N ARG A 86 0.27 3.61 4.14
CA ARG A 86 -0.54 4.42 3.25
C ARG A 86 -0.13 5.88 3.36
N VAL A 87 0.18 6.51 2.23
CA VAL A 87 0.28 7.96 2.14
C VAL A 87 -1.13 8.54 2.12
N LYS A 88 -1.48 9.36 3.11
CA LYS A 88 -2.83 9.93 3.26
C LYS A 88 -3.21 10.80 2.06
N ASP A 89 -2.25 11.57 1.57
CA ASP A 89 -2.44 12.57 0.52
C ASP A 89 -2.60 11.97 -0.88
N LEU A 90 -2.00 10.81 -1.14
CA LEU A 90 -1.97 10.20 -2.47
C LEU A 90 -2.98 9.05 -2.56
N PRO A 91 -3.98 9.14 -3.46
CA PRO A 91 -4.89 8.03 -3.68
C PRO A 91 -4.15 6.85 -4.32
N GLY A 92 -4.41 5.64 -3.82
CA GLY A 92 -3.82 4.40 -4.37
C GLY A 92 -2.40 4.05 -3.87
N VAL A 93 -1.70 4.97 -3.20
CA VAL A 93 -0.33 4.74 -2.69
C VAL A 93 -0.39 4.15 -1.27
N ARG A 94 -0.21 2.83 -1.18
CA ARG A 94 -0.36 2.03 0.06
C ARG A 94 0.96 1.51 0.64
N TYR A 95 2.07 1.81 -0.02
CA TYR A 95 3.39 1.28 0.29
C TYR A 95 4.45 2.37 0.26
N HIS A 96 5.54 2.15 0.99
CA HIS A 96 6.73 3.00 0.99
C HIS A 96 7.95 2.19 0.56
N ILE A 97 8.85 2.82 -0.16
CA ILE A 97 10.21 2.32 -0.33
C ILE A 97 10.97 2.59 0.98
N VAL A 98 11.85 1.65 1.34
CA VAL A 98 12.81 1.78 2.44
C VAL A 98 14.06 2.47 1.94
#